data_AF-A0A4D4LJ17-F1
#
_entry.id   AF-A0A4D4LJ17-F1
#
_cell.length_a   1.000
_cell.length_b   1.000
_cell.length_c   1.000
_cell.angle_alpha   90.00
_cell.angle_beta   90.00
_cell.angle_gamma   90.00
#
_symmetry.space_group_name_H-M   'P 1'
#
loop_
_entity.id
_entity.type
_entity.pdbx_description
1 polymer ?
#
loop_
_entity_poly.entity_id
_entity_poly.type
_entity_poly.pdbx_seq_one_letter_code
_entity_poly.pdbx_strand_id
1 'polypeptide(L)'
;MSTLIWIAVALVVIAVYLSWTAGRLDRLHSRLDAARAALDAQLLRRASVAQELATAGVLDPAASIVLYQAAHAARQSEEEHREVAESELSQALRAVFEDSAQAEAVREAPGGEETLGSSRRR
;
A
#
# COMPACT_ATOMS: atom_id res chain seq x y z
N MET A 1 -13.11 55.25 -16.60
CA MET A 1 -12.71 54.37 -17.73
C MET A 1 -11.38 53.66 -17.47
N SER A 2 -10.30 54.40 -17.18
CA SER A 2 -8.96 53.83 -16.92
C SER A 2 -8.91 52.81 -15.77
N THR A 3 -9.61 53.07 -14.67
CA THR A 3 -9.68 52.16 -13.51
C THR A 3 -10.32 50.82 -13.85
N LEU A 4 -11.42 50.81 -14.61
CA LEU A 4 -12.08 49.58 -15.07
C LEU A 4 -11.17 48.75 -15.98
N ILE A 5 -10.40 49.41 -16.85
CA ILE A 5 -9.42 48.74 -17.71
C ILE A 5 -8.35 48.06 -16.85
N TRP A 6 -7.80 48.75 -15.85
CA TRP A 6 -6.82 48.16 -14.94
C TRP A 6 -7.37 46.98 -14.12
N ILE A 7 -8.62 47.06 -13.67
CA ILE A 7 -9.29 45.96 -12.97
C ILE A 7 -9.45 44.75 -13.90
N ALA A 8 -9.92 44.97 -15.13
CA ALA A 8 -10.05 43.91 -16.12
C ALA A 8 -8.70 43.24 -16.43
N VAL A 9 -7.64 44.05 -16.61
CA VAL A 9 -6.28 43.55 -16.82
C VAL A 9 -5.80 42.73 -15.62
N ALA A 10 -5.99 43.22 -14.40
CA ALA A 10 -5.62 42.50 -13.19
C ALA A 10 -6.34 41.15 -13.09
N LEU A 11 -7.65 41.11 -13.39
CA LEU A 11 -8.43 39.87 -13.42
C LEU A 11 -7.91 38.88 -14.46
N VAL A 12 -7.58 39.35 -15.66
CA VAL A 12 -7.00 38.50 -16.72
C VAL A 12 -5.66 37.93 -16.28
N VAL A 13 -4.79 38.74 -15.68
CA VAL A 13 -3.49 38.27 -15.16
C VAL A 13 -3.67 37.22 -14.07
N ILE A 14 -4.61 37.43 -13.14
CA ILE A 14 -4.94 36.46 -12.09
C ILE A 14 -5.49 35.16 -12.71
N ALA A 15 -6.39 35.25 -13.68
CA ALA A 15 -6.96 34.08 -14.36
C ALA A 15 -5.89 33.26 -15.09
N VAL A 16 -4.95 33.92 -15.78
CA VAL A 16 -3.81 33.28 -16.44
C VAL A 16 -2.88 32.64 -15.41
N TYR A 17 -2.58 33.34 -14.31
CA TYR A 17 -1.73 32.82 -13.24
C TYR A 17 -2.34 31.57 -12.56
N LEU A 18 -3.65 31.60 -12.29
CA LEU A 18 -4.37 30.45 -11.75
C LEU A 18 -4.44 29.28 -12.74
N SER A 19 -4.68 29.54 -14.03
CA SER A 19 -4.63 28.50 -15.06
C SER A 19 -3.25 27.83 -15.13
N TRP A 20 -2.17 28.62 -15.07
CA TRP A 20 -0.82 28.08 -15.07
C TRP A 20 -0.52 27.29 -13.79
N THR A 21 -0.95 27.80 -12.64
CA THR A 21 -0.79 27.12 -11.33
C THR A 21 -1.59 25.81 -11.29
N ALA A 22 -2.81 25.81 -11.80
CA ALA A 22 -3.66 24.61 -11.92
C ALA A 22 -2.99 23.56 -12.81
N GLY A 23 -2.46 23.95 -13.97
CA GLY A 23 -1.75 23.02 -14.86
C GLY A 23 -0.47 22.43 -14.25
N ARG A 24 0.22 23.17 -13.37
CA ARG A 24 1.36 22.62 -12.61
C ARG A 24 0.91 21.65 -11.52
N LEU A 25 -0.18 21.99 -10.82
CA LEU A 25 -0.74 21.19 -9.74
C LEU A 25 -1.33 19.87 -10.27
N ASP A 26 -1.93 19.88 -11.46
CA ASP A 26 -2.47 18.70 -12.13
C ASP A 26 -1.39 17.64 -12.46
N ARG A 27 -0.21 18.10 -12.90
CA ARG A 27 0.94 17.20 -13.13
C ARG A 27 1.48 16.58 -11.85
N LEU A 28 1.37 17.26 -10.71
CA LEU A 28 1.79 16.71 -9.42
C LEU A 28 0.74 15.72 -8.90
N HIS A 29 -0.55 16.04 -9.02
CA HIS A 29 -1.65 15.16 -8.64
C HIS A 29 -1.60 13.85 -9.42
N SER A 30 -1.50 13.90 -10.75
CA SER A 30 -1.41 12.67 -11.56
C SER A 30 -0.25 11.76 -11.16
N ARG A 31 0.90 12.32 -10.77
CA ARG A 31 2.03 11.55 -10.25
C ARG A 31 1.75 10.95 -8.89
N LEU A 32 1.09 11.72 -8.02
CA LEU A 32 0.70 11.26 -6.69
C LEU A 32 -0.32 10.14 -6.76
N ASP A 33 -1.32 10.27 -7.63
CA ASP A 33 -2.36 9.26 -7.85
C ASP A 33 -1.75 7.97 -8.42
N ALA A 34 -0.82 8.09 -9.36
CA ALA A 34 -0.07 6.95 -9.88
C ALA A 34 0.77 6.26 -8.78
N ALA A 35 1.46 7.04 -7.94
CA ALA A 35 2.25 6.50 -6.84
C ALA A 35 1.38 5.81 -5.77
N ARG A 36 0.23 6.39 -5.43
CA ARG A 36 -0.77 5.80 -4.52
C ARG A 36 -1.32 4.49 -5.08
N ALA A 37 -1.75 4.48 -6.34
CA ALA A 37 -2.24 3.26 -6.99
C ALA A 37 -1.19 2.14 -7.01
N ALA A 38 0.08 2.48 -7.25
CA ALA A 38 1.18 1.52 -7.22
C ALA A 38 1.43 0.97 -5.80
N LEU A 39 1.39 1.83 -4.78
CA LEU A 39 1.51 1.42 -3.38
C LEU A 39 0.38 0.48 -2.98
N ASP A 40 -0.86 0.83 -3.31
CA ASP A 40 -2.06 0.08 -2.96
C ASP A 40 -2.04 -1.32 -3.58
N ALA A 41 -1.59 -1.42 -4.84
CA ALA A 41 -1.39 -2.70 -5.50
C ALA A 41 -0.36 -3.59 -4.77
N GLN A 42 0.71 -3.02 -4.23
CA GLN A 42 1.70 -3.79 -3.46
C GLN A 42 1.15 -4.23 -2.10
N LEU A 43 0.42 -3.36 -1.40
CA LEU A 43 -0.19 -3.69 -0.11
C LEU A 43 -1.22 -4.82 -0.26
N LEU A 44 -2.12 -4.72 -1.24
CA LEU A 44 -3.10 -5.78 -1.54
C LEU A 44 -2.43 -7.11 -1.88
N ARG A 45 -1.33 -7.07 -2.65
CA ARG A 45 -0.55 -8.28 -2.98
C ARG A 45 0.13 -8.87 -1.75
N ARG A 46 0.68 -8.04 -0.87
CA ARG A 46 1.28 -8.52 0.39
C ARG A 46 0.23 -9.18 1.27
N ALA A 47 -0.92 -8.56 1.44
CA ALA A 47 -2.00 -9.08 2.26
C ALA A 47 -2.62 -10.35 1.66
N SER A 48 -2.69 -10.49 0.32
CA SER A 48 -3.13 -11.75 -0.32
C SER A 48 -2.16 -12.89 -0.05
N VAL A 49 -0.85 -12.65 -0.19
CA VAL A 49 0.19 -13.65 0.11
C VAL A 49 0.15 -14.06 1.59
N ALA A 50 -0.05 -13.11 2.51
CA ALA A 50 -0.19 -13.42 3.93
C ALA A 50 -1.44 -14.27 4.22
N GLN A 51 -2.55 -14.00 3.51
CA GLN A 51 -3.77 -14.80 3.62
C GLN A 51 -3.56 -16.22 3.07
N GLU A 52 -2.89 -16.36 1.92
CA GLU A 52 -2.51 -17.66 1.35
C GLU A 52 -1.65 -18.46 2.32
N LEU A 53 -0.63 -17.82 2.91
CA LEU A 53 0.23 -18.41 3.94
C LEU A 53 -0.58 -18.91 5.15
N ALA A 54 -1.53 -18.12 5.64
CA ALA A 54 -2.39 -18.52 6.75
C ALA A 54 -3.27 -19.74 6.42
N THR A 55 -3.64 -19.92 5.15
CA THR A 55 -4.43 -21.08 4.68
C THR A 55 -3.59 -22.27 4.21
N ALA A 56 -2.27 -22.13 4.11
CA ALA A 56 -1.37 -23.17 3.59
C ALA A 56 -1.22 -24.38 4.54
N GLY A 57 -1.67 -24.26 5.80
CA GLY A 57 -1.62 -25.34 6.79
C GLY A 57 -0.22 -25.62 7.36
N VAL A 58 0.72 -24.71 7.16
CA VAL A 58 2.12 -24.82 7.62
C VAL A 58 2.31 -24.28 9.04
N LEU A 59 1.50 -23.29 9.43
CA LEU A 59 1.52 -22.68 10.75
C LEU A 59 0.66 -23.48 11.74
N ASP A 60 0.87 -23.26 13.04
CA ASP A 60 -0.04 -23.82 14.03
C ASP A 60 -1.48 -23.24 13.87
N PRO A 61 -2.52 -23.93 14.34
CA PRO A 61 -3.90 -23.50 14.13
C PRO A 61 -4.22 -22.12 14.72
N ALA A 62 -3.62 -21.74 15.84
CA ALA A 62 -3.87 -20.44 16.46
C ALA A 62 -3.18 -19.31 15.67
N ALA A 63 -1.91 -19.49 15.30
CA ALA A 63 -1.18 -18.56 14.44
C ALA A 63 -1.87 -18.37 13.08
N SER A 64 -2.36 -19.45 12.48
CA SER A 64 -3.10 -19.41 11.20
C SER A 64 -4.34 -18.52 11.30
N ILE A 65 -5.13 -18.64 12.37
CA ILE A 65 -6.35 -17.84 12.55
C ILE A 65 -6.02 -16.35 12.74
N VAL A 66 -5.02 -16.04 13.58
CA VAL A 66 -4.60 -14.66 13.85
C VAL A 66 -4.09 -14.00 12.57
N LEU A 67 -3.21 -14.69 11.84
CA LEU A 67 -2.65 -14.18 10.59
C LEU A 67 -3.72 -14.01 9.51
N TYR A 68 -4.65 -14.97 9.38
CA TYR A 68 -5.76 -14.88 8.45
C TYR A 68 -6.63 -13.64 8.73
N GLN A 69 -6.99 -13.39 9.99
CA GLN A 69 -7.81 -12.23 10.35
C GLN A 69 -7.09 -10.91 10.07
N ALA A 70 -5.81 -10.80 10.44
CA ALA A 70 -5.03 -9.61 10.19
C ALA A 70 -4.86 -9.34 8.68
N ALA A 71 -4.58 -10.38 7.89
CA ALA A 71 -4.47 -10.27 6.43
C ALA A 71 -5.81 -9.91 5.78
N HIS A 72 -6.92 -10.49 6.26
CA HIS A 72 -8.25 -10.17 5.79
C HIS A 72 -8.65 -8.73 6.10
N ALA A 73 -8.36 -8.25 7.32
CA ALA A 73 -8.60 -6.88 7.74
C ALA A 73 -7.79 -5.87 6.90
N ALA A 74 -6.49 -6.14 6.66
CA ALA A 74 -5.66 -5.31 5.79
C ALA A 74 -6.21 -5.22 4.36
N ARG A 75 -6.74 -6.33 3.80
CA ARG A 75 -7.34 -6.35 2.46
C ARG A 75 -8.66 -5.59 2.34
N GLN A 76 -9.46 -5.55 3.40
CA GLN A 76 -10.77 -4.89 3.40
C GLN A 76 -10.74 -3.45 3.91
N SER A 77 -9.60 -3.00 4.44
CA SER A 77 -9.48 -1.67 5.03
C SER A 77 -9.59 -0.58 3.98
N GLU A 78 -10.41 0.43 4.27
CA GLU A 78 -10.48 1.65 3.48
C GLU A 78 -9.24 2.54 3.74
N GLU A 79 -8.98 3.50 2.85
CA GLU A 79 -7.75 4.29 2.87
C GLU A 79 -7.50 5.02 4.21
N GLU A 80 -8.57 5.43 4.92
CA GLU A 80 -8.49 6.04 6.26
C GLU A 80 -7.96 5.07 7.34
N HIS A 81 -8.30 3.80 7.26
CA HIS A 81 -7.94 2.78 8.26
C HIS A 81 -6.81 1.85 7.79
N ARG A 82 -6.32 2.04 6.55
CA ARG A 82 -5.34 1.15 5.91
C ARG A 82 -4.04 1.08 6.68
N GLU A 83 -3.54 2.21 7.16
CA GLU A 83 -2.28 2.26 7.91
C GLU A 83 -2.34 1.38 9.17
N VAL A 84 -3.43 1.49 9.93
CA VAL A 84 -3.62 0.70 11.14
C VAL A 84 -3.70 -0.79 10.79
N ALA A 85 -4.50 -1.17 9.79
CA ALA A 85 -4.66 -2.56 9.40
C ALA A 85 -3.35 -3.19 8.86
N GLU A 86 -2.55 -2.44 8.10
CA GLU A 86 -1.23 -2.88 7.62
C GLU A 86 -0.21 -3.01 8.77
N SER A 87 -0.29 -2.14 9.77
CA SER A 87 0.54 -2.22 10.97
C SER A 87 0.20 -3.46 11.79
N GLU A 88 -1.08 -3.75 11.99
CA GLU A 88 -1.58 -4.96 12.65
C GLU A 88 -1.15 -6.23 11.89
N LEU A 89 -1.28 -6.25 10.55
CA LEU A 89 -0.76 -7.36 9.73
C LEU A 89 0.75 -7.54 9.90
N SER A 90 1.51 -6.44 9.94
CA SER A 90 2.96 -6.49 10.13
C SER A 90 3.34 -7.00 11.52
N GLN A 91 2.56 -6.64 12.54
CA GLN A 91 2.73 -7.12 13.91
C GLN A 91 2.37 -8.61 14.02
N ALA A 92 1.26 -9.05 13.42
CA ALA A 92 0.86 -10.45 13.38
C ALA A 92 1.91 -11.31 12.66
N LEU A 93 2.40 -10.88 11.49
CA LEU A 93 3.50 -11.55 10.79
C LEU A 93 4.75 -11.65 11.67
N ARG A 94 5.13 -10.58 12.37
CA ARG A 94 6.29 -10.61 13.25
C ARG A 94 6.09 -11.59 14.41
N ALA A 95 4.94 -11.58 15.06
CA ALA A 95 4.64 -12.48 16.17
C ALA A 95 4.65 -13.96 15.74
N VAL A 96 4.10 -14.27 14.57
CA VAL A 96 4.11 -15.63 13.99
C VAL A 96 5.53 -16.10 13.66
N PHE A 97 6.36 -15.21 13.08
CA PHE A 97 7.72 -15.55 12.65
C PHE A 97 8.82 -15.31 13.69
N GLU A 98 8.49 -14.79 14.87
CA GLU A 98 9.41 -14.70 16.01
C GLU A 98 9.78 -16.09 16.55
N ASP A 99 8.90 -17.08 16.36
CA ASP A 99 9.18 -18.49 16.64
C ASP A 99 9.97 -19.12 15.48
N SER A 100 11.21 -19.53 15.74
CA SER A 100 12.10 -20.15 14.77
C SER A 100 11.52 -21.42 14.15
N ALA A 101 10.69 -22.17 14.89
CA ALA A 101 10.06 -23.39 14.39
C ALA A 101 9.03 -23.09 13.28
N GLN A 102 8.28 -22.00 13.40
CA GLN A 102 7.32 -21.58 12.38
C GLN A 102 8.04 -21.04 11.13
N ALA A 103 9.16 -20.33 11.33
CA ALA A 103 9.99 -19.86 10.23
C ALA A 103 10.67 -21.01 9.45
N GLU A 104 11.09 -22.07 10.14
CA GLU A 104 11.62 -23.28 9.51
C GLU A 104 10.53 -24.08 8.79
N ALA A 105 9.34 -24.24 9.39
CA ALA A 105 8.21 -24.93 8.76
C ALA A 105 7.82 -24.29 7.41
N VAL A 106 7.83 -22.96 7.32
CA VAL A 106 7.56 -22.23 6.06
C VAL A 106 8.68 -22.40 5.03
N ARG A 107 9.94 -22.58 5.44
CA ARG A 107 11.05 -22.88 4.51
C ARG A 107 10.99 -24.28 3.95
N GLU A 108 10.62 -25.26 4.77
CA GLU A 108 10.52 -26.67 4.36
C GLU A 108 9.28 -26.95 3.51
N ALA A 109 8.27 -26.09 3.56
CA ALA A 109 7.08 -26.20 2.71
C ALA A 109 7.43 -26.06 1.21
N PRO A 110 6.82 -26.87 0.32
CA PRO A 110 7.09 -26.81 -1.12
C PRO A 110 6.75 -25.42 -1.68
N GLY A 111 7.79 -24.70 -2.16
CA GLY A 111 7.72 -23.32 -2.66
C GLY A 111 8.50 -22.27 -1.84
N GLY A 112 8.96 -22.62 -0.63
CA GLY A 112 9.75 -21.71 0.23
C GLY A 112 11.13 -21.32 -0.36
N GLU A 113 11.84 -22.29 -0.95
CA GLU A 113 13.14 -22.07 -1.60
C GLU A 113 13.02 -21.23 -2.90
N GLU A 114 11.93 -21.39 -3.65
CA GLU A 114 11.71 -20.73 -4.95
C GLU A 114 11.35 -19.23 -4.78
N THR A 115 10.62 -18.90 -3.71
CA THR A 115 10.25 -17.51 -3.37
C THR A 115 11.43 -16.70 -2.83
N LEU A 116 12.31 -17.30 -2.02
CA LEU A 116 13.51 -16.64 -1.48
C LEU A 116 14.63 -16.47 -2.51
N GLY A 117 14.76 -17.39 -3.48
CA GLY A 117 15.78 -17.31 -4.55
C GLY A 117 15.56 -16.19 -5.57
N SER A 118 14.31 -15.74 -5.77
CA SER A 118 13.97 -14.74 -6.79
C SER A 118 14.26 -13.27 -6.41
N SER A 119 14.48 -12.99 -5.12
CA SER A 119 14.77 -11.64 -4.59
C SER A 119 16.21 -11.14 -4.90
N ARG A 120 17.13 -12.03 -5.28
CA ARG A 120 18.53 -11.68 -5.52
C ARG A 120 18.86 -11.26 -6.97
N ARG A 121 17.86 -11.25 -7.85
CA ARG A 121 17.99 -10.83 -9.26
C ARG A 121 16.85 -9.87 -9.66
N ARG A 122 16.79 -8.69 -9.07
CA ARG A 122 16.19 -7.51 -9.72
C ARG A 122 16.72 -6.23 -9.11
#